data_AF-A0A1U8CDA2-F1
#
_entry.id   AF-A0A1U8CDA2-F1
#
_cell.length_a   1.000
_cell.length_b   1.000
_cell.length_c   1.000
_cell.angle_alpha   90.00
_cell.angle_beta   90.00
_cell.angle_gamma   90.00
#
_symmetry.space_group_name_H-M   'P 1'
#
loop_
_entity.id
_entity.type
_entity.pdbx_description
1 polymer ?
#
loop_
_entity_poly.entity_id
_entity_poly.type
_entity_poly.pdbx_seq_one_letter_code
_entity_poly.pdbx_strand_id
1 'polypeptide(L)'
;MRALLPLLSVGRGWRVGAAARPPRRVMSLYRTEERGRPHSEDYRLFFKNVAGHYISPFHDIPLKADSTKENGIPRKKARNDEFKNLFNMVVEIPRWTNAKMEIATEEPLNPIKQDAKNGKPRYIPNIFPHKGYIWNYGALPQTWEDPFQKDKDTNCCGDNDPIDVCEIGSKVLSCGDVIHVKILGILALIDQDATDWKIIAINVNDPEAEKFHDIDDVKKFKPGYLEATVNWLRMYKLPDGKPENKFAFNGEFKNKAFALEVVNHAHECWKTMIMKKCDHGAINCTNVQVCDSPFHCTPEDARSLVESVATPSMNKENNIEAEDRWHFLN
;
A
#
# COMPACT_ATOMS: atom_id res chain seq x y z
N MET A 1 72.54 -49.81 5.31
CA MET A 1 71.26 -49.78 6.04
C MET A 1 71.36 -48.77 7.18
N ARG A 2 70.78 -47.57 7.00
CA ARG A 2 70.61 -46.59 8.07
C ARG A 2 69.19 -46.05 7.98
N ALA A 3 68.52 -46.07 9.12
CA ALA A 3 67.09 -45.95 9.29
C ALA A 3 66.58 -44.51 9.11
N LEU A 4 65.35 -44.43 8.62
CA LEU A 4 64.52 -43.23 8.49
C LEU A 4 64.08 -42.69 9.86
N LEU A 5 64.14 -41.37 10.02
CA LEU A 5 63.47 -40.58 11.06
C LEU A 5 62.53 -39.59 10.35
N PRO A 6 61.22 -39.54 10.66
CA PRO A 6 60.34 -38.50 10.16
C PRO A 6 60.28 -37.29 11.11
N LEU A 7 60.37 -36.09 10.53
CA LEU A 7 60.15 -34.81 11.21
C LEU A 7 58.68 -34.64 11.63
N LEU A 8 58.48 -34.22 12.88
CA LEU A 8 57.21 -33.79 13.46
C LEU A 8 56.82 -32.42 12.88
N SER A 9 55.61 -32.34 12.31
CA SER A 9 54.96 -31.11 11.84
C SER A 9 54.08 -30.50 12.95
N VAL A 10 54.16 -29.18 13.06
CA VAL A 10 53.56 -28.33 14.10
C VAL A 10 52.04 -28.21 13.93
N GLY A 11 51.32 -28.24 15.06
CA GLY A 11 49.87 -28.24 15.16
C GLY A 11 49.17 -27.02 14.54
N ARG A 12 48.03 -27.29 13.90
CA ARG A 12 47.08 -26.28 13.38
C ARG A 12 46.34 -25.62 14.54
N GLY A 13 46.52 -24.31 14.69
CA GLY A 13 45.64 -23.46 15.49
C GLY A 13 44.25 -23.37 14.85
N TRP A 14 43.21 -23.59 15.65
CA TRP A 14 41.82 -23.39 15.27
C TRP A 14 41.55 -21.90 15.07
N ARG A 15 41.13 -21.51 13.86
CA ARG A 15 40.57 -20.18 13.59
C ARG A 15 39.15 -20.14 14.15
N VAL A 16 38.95 -19.33 15.18
CA VAL A 16 37.62 -18.98 15.69
C VAL A 16 36.90 -18.19 14.59
N GLY A 17 35.79 -18.72 14.09
CA GLY A 17 34.96 -18.09 13.07
C GLY A 17 34.43 -16.75 13.58
N ALA A 18 34.46 -15.74 12.71
CA ALA A 18 33.83 -14.46 12.99
C ALA A 18 32.33 -14.69 13.21
N ALA A 19 31.84 -14.39 14.41
CA ALA A 19 30.42 -14.45 14.70
C ALA A 19 29.67 -13.55 13.73
N ALA A 20 28.73 -14.13 12.97
CA ALA A 20 27.83 -13.37 12.13
C ALA A 20 27.12 -12.32 13.00
N ARG A 21 27.28 -11.04 12.64
CA ARG A 21 26.52 -9.97 13.28
C ARG A 21 25.03 -10.29 13.15
N PRO A 22 24.24 -10.16 14.22
CA PRO A 22 22.79 -10.32 14.11
C PRO A 22 22.27 -9.30 13.08
N PRO A 23 21.24 -9.66 12.29
CA PRO A 23 20.65 -8.72 11.35
C PRO A 23 20.20 -7.49 12.13
N ARG A 24 20.67 -6.31 11.71
CA ARG A 24 20.23 -5.04 12.30
C ARG A 24 18.72 -4.95 12.06
N ARG A 25 17.95 -4.97 13.13
CA ARG A 25 16.49 -4.79 13.10
C ARG A 25 16.24 -3.37 12.60
N VAL A 26 15.85 -3.24 11.33
CA VAL A 26 15.41 -1.96 10.76
C VAL A 26 14.16 -1.55 11.56
N MET A 27 14.21 -0.42 12.26
CA MET A 27 13.01 0.10 12.92
C MET A 27 12.07 0.60 11.84
N SER A 28 10.83 0.08 11.81
CA SER A 28 9.78 0.63 10.97
C SER A 28 9.55 2.10 11.33
N LEU A 29 9.46 2.96 10.30
CA LEU A 29 9.17 4.40 10.47
C LEU A 29 7.77 4.64 11.04
N TYR A 30 6.86 3.69 10.80
CA TYR A 30 5.48 3.74 11.23
C TYR A 30 5.11 2.47 11.97
N ARG A 31 4.24 2.61 12.98
CA ARG A 31 3.68 1.48 13.73
C ARG A 31 2.18 1.58 13.68
N THR A 32 1.51 0.46 13.86
CA THR A 32 0.06 0.41 13.91
C THR A 32 -0.43 0.09 15.31
N GLU A 33 -1.67 0.48 15.60
CA GLU A 33 -2.39 0.10 16.81
C GLU A 33 -3.82 -0.29 16.47
N GLU A 34 -4.19 -1.50 16.88
CA GLU A 34 -5.53 -2.04 16.70
C GLU A 34 -6.47 -1.55 17.79
N ARG A 35 -7.69 -1.21 17.40
CA ARG A 35 -8.83 -0.87 18.26
C ARG A 35 -10.09 -1.57 17.74
N GLY A 36 -11.06 -1.78 18.63
CA GLY A 36 -12.26 -2.56 18.34
C GLY A 36 -11.98 -4.05 18.11
N ARG A 37 -13.03 -4.79 17.75
CA ARG A 37 -12.96 -6.25 17.60
C ARG A 37 -12.53 -6.64 16.19
N PRO A 38 -11.53 -7.51 16.00
CA PRO A 38 -11.20 -8.05 14.68
C PRO A 38 -12.42 -8.66 13.96
N HIS A 39 -12.45 -8.57 12.62
CA HIS A 39 -13.54 -9.08 11.77
C HIS A 39 -14.94 -8.51 12.11
N SER A 40 -14.99 -7.25 12.57
CA SER A 40 -16.22 -6.55 12.89
C SER A 40 -16.21 -5.14 12.32
N GLU A 41 -17.39 -4.51 12.29
CA GLU A 41 -17.54 -3.12 11.84
C GLU A 41 -16.87 -2.11 12.79
N ASP A 42 -16.53 -2.51 14.04
CA ASP A 42 -15.83 -1.66 15.01
C ASP A 42 -14.29 -1.76 14.94
N TYR A 43 -13.74 -2.66 14.12
CA TYR A 43 -12.29 -2.79 13.96
C TYR A 43 -11.66 -1.56 13.31
N ARG A 44 -10.60 -1.03 13.92
CA ARG A 44 -9.80 0.08 13.39
C ARG A 44 -8.32 -0.19 13.58
N LEU A 45 -7.52 0.13 12.57
CA LEU A 45 -6.06 0.08 12.61
C LEU A 45 -5.51 1.50 12.46
N PHE A 46 -5.12 2.10 13.59
CA PHE A 46 -4.55 3.45 13.65
C PHE A 46 -3.04 3.43 13.42
N PHE A 47 -2.48 4.56 13.00
CA PHE A 47 -1.05 4.70 12.70
C PHE A 47 -0.35 5.60 13.72
N LYS A 48 0.91 5.28 14.00
CA LYS A 48 1.83 6.07 14.83
C LYS A 48 3.14 6.32 14.10
N ASN A 49 3.68 7.52 14.25
CA ASN A 49 5.04 7.84 13.77
C ASN A 49 6.12 7.29 14.73
N VAL A 50 7.39 7.51 14.40
CA VAL A 50 8.54 7.09 15.23
C VAL A 50 8.55 7.68 16.65
N ALA A 51 7.92 8.84 16.86
CA ALA A 51 7.77 9.49 18.16
C ALA A 51 6.63 8.89 18.99
N GLY A 52 5.81 8.00 18.40
CA GLY A 52 4.65 7.40 19.06
C GLY A 52 3.39 8.27 19.00
N HIS A 53 3.40 9.38 18.26
CA HIS A 53 2.20 10.19 18.05
C HIS A 53 1.31 9.54 17.00
N TYR A 54 0.00 9.53 17.24
CA TYR A 54 -0.97 9.12 16.24
C TYR A 54 -0.94 10.05 15.04
N ILE A 55 -1.13 9.49 13.86
CA ILE A 55 -1.10 10.20 12.59
C ILE A 55 -2.16 9.63 11.65
N SER A 56 -2.59 10.43 10.67
CA SER A 56 -3.42 9.97 9.56
C SER A 56 -2.56 9.29 8.49
N PRO A 57 -2.87 8.04 8.08
CA PRO A 57 -2.20 7.43 6.94
C PRO A 57 -2.56 8.13 5.61
N PHE A 58 -3.67 8.84 5.55
CA PHE A 58 -4.08 9.61 4.37
C PHE A 58 -3.31 10.92 4.26
N HIS A 59 -3.17 11.67 5.36
CA HIS A 59 -2.67 13.05 5.32
C HIS A 59 -1.24 13.24 5.83
N ASP A 60 -0.79 12.46 6.82
CA ASP A 60 0.45 12.72 7.55
C ASP A 60 1.65 11.92 7.05
N ILE A 61 1.42 10.81 6.34
CA ILE A 61 2.49 10.05 5.68
C ILE A 61 2.86 10.79 4.39
N PRO A 62 4.11 11.23 4.18
CA PRO A 62 4.48 11.95 2.97
C PRO A 62 4.29 11.09 1.71
N LEU A 63 3.78 11.67 0.61
CA LEU A 63 3.68 10.95 -0.68
C LEU A 63 5.04 10.39 -1.13
N LYS A 64 6.08 11.22 -1.12
CA LYS A 64 7.43 10.84 -1.52
C LYS A 64 8.25 10.38 -0.32
N ALA A 65 8.91 9.23 -0.48
CA ALA A 65 9.89 8.76 0.48
C ALA A 65 11.15 9.63 0.40
N ASP A 66 11.59 10.14 1.55
CA ASP A 66 12.69 11.10 1.62
C ASP A 66 14.03 10.37 1.36
N SER A 67 14.49 10.37 0.10
CA SER A 67 15.72 9.67 -0.32
C SER A 67 17.02 10.30 0.20
N THR A 68 16.90 11.39 0.96
CA THR A 68 18.03 12.16 1.50
C THR A 68 18.55 11.60 2.82
N LYS A 69 17.76 10.81 3.56
CA LYS A 69 18.13 10.34 4.91
C LYS A 69 17.80 8.85 5.10
N GLU A 70 18.85 8.05 5.24
CA GLU A 70 18.75 6.70 5.81
C GLU A 70 19.33 6.77 7.23
N ASN A 71 18.55 6.42 8.26
CA ASN A 71 18.97 6.51 9.67
C ASN A 71 19.44 7.92 10.11
N GLY A 72 18.88 8.99 9.55
CA GLY A 72 19.26 10.37 9.89
C GLY A 72 20.62 10.82 9.33
N ILE A 73 21.29 9.99 8.51
CA ILE A 73 22.56 10.33 7.88
C ILE A 73 22.28 10.87 6.46
N PRO A 74 22.72 12.10 6.12
CA PRO A 74 22.60 12.64 4.78
C PRO A 74 23.37 11.76 3.77
N ARG A 75 22.70 11.19 2.77
CA ARG A 75 23.41 10.62 1.61
C ARG A 75 24.00 11.78 0.78
N LYS A 76 25.25 11.64 0.32
CA LYS A 76 25.78 12.48 -0.78
C LYS A 76 24.74 12.45 -1.91
N LYS A 77 24.28 13.62 -2.38
CA LYS A 77 23.30 13.81 -3.48
C LYS A 77 23.29 12.58 -4.40
N ALA A 78 22.25 11.77 -4.33
CA ALA A 78 22.09 10.61 -5.21
C ALA A 78 22.13 11.12 -6.65
N ARG A 79 23.11 10.65 -7.43
CA ARG A 79 23.34 11.11 -8.81
C ARG A 79 22.35 10.53 -9.82
N ASN A 80 21.42 9.67 -9.41
CA ASN A 80 20.50 8.95 -10.30
C ASN A 80 19.04 9.28 -9.99
N ASP A 81 18.23 9.49 -11.04
CA ASP A 81 16.80 9.85 -10.96
C ASP A 81 15.92 8.77 -10.31
N GLU A 82 16.41 7.53 -10.17
CA GLU A 82 15.66 6.42 -9.58
C GLU A 82 15.31 6.65 -8.10
N PHE A 83 16.19 7.32 -7.35
CA PHE A 83 15.93 7.68 -5.95
C PHE A 83 15.08 8.96 -5.78
N LYS A 84 14.82 9.72 -6.85
CA LYS A 84 13.95 10.92 -6.78
C LYS A 84 12.46 10.57 -6.82
N ASN A 85 12.13 9.34 -7.24
CA ASN A 85 10.77 8.88 -7.51
C ASN A 85 10.43 7.65 -6.65
N LEU A 86 10.80 7.68 -5.38
CA LEU A 86 10.34 6.71 -4.39
C LEU A 86 9.10 7.25 -3.68
N PHE A 87 8.09 6.40 -3.56
CA PHE A 87 6.80 6.76 -2.97
C PHE A 87 6.54 5.91 -1.74
N ASN A 88 5.91 6.49 -0.72
CA ASN A 88 5.32 5.70 0.34
C ASN A 88 4.03 5.08 -0.20
N MET A 89 3.81 3.80 0.11
CA MET A 89 2.54 3.11 -0.08
C MET A 89 2.07 2.62 1.28
N VAL A 90 0.80 2.88 1.60
CA VAL A 90 0.12 2.29 2.75
C VAL A 90 -0.54 1.01 2.27
N VAL A 91 -0.10 -0.14 2.80
CA VAL A 91 -0.66 -1.44 2.46
C VAL A 91 -1.98 -1.62 3.22
N GLU A 92 -3.07 -1.84 2.50
CA GLU A 92 -4.39 -2.06 3.09
C GLU A 92 -4.73 -3.55 3.10
N ILE A 93 -4.46 -4.25 2.01
CA ILE A 93 -4.86 -5.65 1.83
C ILE A 93 -3.65 -6.50 1.42
N PRO A 94 -3.19 -7.41 2.28
CA PRO A 94 -2.15 -8.38 1.94
C PRO A 94 -2.52 -9.24 0.74
N ARG A 95 -1.54 -9.57 -0.10
CA ARG A 95 -1.76 -10.51 -1.21
C ARG A 95 -2.33 -11.84 -0.72
N TRP A 96 -3.27 -12.39 -1.49
CA TRP A 96 -4.02 -13.63 -1.24
C TRP A 96 -4.99 -13.61 -0.06
N THR A 97 -5.32 -12.42 0.44
CA THR A 97 -6.40 -12.23 1.41
C THR A 97 -7.66 -11.68 0.74
N ASN A 98 -8.80 -11.83 1.42
CA ASN A 98 -10.12 -11.52 0.86
C ASN A 98 -10.80 -10.33 1.54
N ALA A 99 -10.46 -10.02 2.80
CA ALA A 99 -11.08 -8.92 3.53
C ALA A 99 -10.81 -7.59 2.80
N LYS A 100 -11.88 -6.87 2.42
CA LYS A 100 -11.73 -5.55 1.81
C LYS A 100 -11.46 -4.54 2.91
N MET A 101 -10.17 -4.26 3.14
CA MET A 101 -9.70 -3.25 4.07
C MET A 101 -9.38 -1.97 3.30
N GLU A 102 -9.65 -0.81 3.89
CA GLU A 102 -9.39 0.50 3.27
C GLU A 102 -9.16 1.57 4.34
N ILE A 103 -8.41 2.61 3.99
CA ILE A 103 -8.31 3.86 4.73
C ILE A 103 -9.72 4.45 4.86
N ALA A 104 -10.19 4.66 6.09
CA ALA A 104 -11.48 5.27 6.36
C ALA A 104 -11.42 6.79 6.09
N THR A 105 -11.63 7.20 4.84
CA THR A 105 -11.53 8.60 4.38
C THR A 105 -12.41 9.57 5.17
N GLU A 106 -13.55 9.12 5.68
CA GLU A 106 -14.51 9.95 6.43
C GLU A 106 -14.32 9.91 7.97
N GLU A 107 -13.39 9.12 8.50
CA GLU A 107 -13.18 8.99 9.95
C GLU A 107 -11.96 9.79 10.44
N PRO A 108 -12.00 10.36 11.67
CA PRO A 108 -10.86 11.07 12.24
C PRO A 108 -9.60 10.22 12.27
N LEU A 109 -8.48 10.79 11.82
CA LEU A 109 -7.17 10.13 11.68
C LEU A 109 -7.15 8.97 10.67
N ASN A 110 -8.20 8.79 9.87
CA ASN A 110 -8.32 7.86 8.76
C ASN A 110 -7.73 6.46 9.02
N PRO A 111 -8.11 5.77 10.13
CA PRO A 111 -7.66 4.40 10.38
C PRO A 111 -8.02 3.48 9.22
N ILE A 112 -7.29 2.38 9.05
CA ILE A 112 -7.76 1.31 8.16
C ILE A 112 -8.92 0.58 8.85
N LYS A 113 -10.00 0.33 8.11
CA LYS A 113 -11.16 -0.47 8.54
C LYS A 113 -11.57 -1.45 7.45
N GLN A 114 -12.40 -2.43 7.80
CA GLN A 114 -13.01 -3.30 6.81
C GLN A 114 -14.26 -2.62 6.22
N ASP A 115 -14.38 -2.60 4.89
CA ASP A 115 -15.60 -2.20 4.19
C ASP A 115 -16.77 -3.08 4.65
N ALA A 116 -17.96 -2.50 4.77
CA ALA A 116 -19.17 -3.18 5.20
C ALA A 116 -20.27 -3.04 4.14
N LYS A 117 -20.85 -4.17 3.72
CA LYS A 117 -21.95 -4.22 2.75
C LYS A 117 -23.16 -4.85 3.43
N ASN A 118 -24.25 -4.10 3.54
CA ASN A 118 -25.49 -4.51 4.21
C ASN A 118 -25.30 -4.95 5.67
N GLY A 119 -24.49 -4.19 6.43
CA GLY A 119 -24.23 -4.47 7.85
C GLY A 119 -23.34 -5.70 8.11
N LYS A 120 -22.57 -6.13 7.10
CA LYS A 120 -21.66 -7.29 7.18
C LYS A 120 -20.29 -6.92 6.63
N PRO A 121 -19.19 -7.36 7.27
CA PRO A 121 -17.86 -7.15 6.74
C PRO A 121 -17.72 -7.75 5.33
N ARG A 122 -17.15 -6.98 4.41
CA ARG A 122 -17.05 -7.35 3.00
C ARG A 122 -15.78 -8.15 2.74
N TYR A 123 -15.96 -9.21 1.95
CA TYR A 123 -14.90 -10.06 1.45
C TYR A 123 -15.00 -10.13 -0.07
N ILE A 124 -13.88 -9.94 -0.76
CA ILE A 124 -13.80 -10.09 -2.21
C ILE A 124 -13.80 -11.58 -2.57
N PRO A 125 -14.56 -12.01 -3.60
CA PRO A 125 -14.64 -13.41 -3.99
C PRO A 125 -13.32 -13.95 -4.56
N ASN A 126 -13.09 -15.26 -4.45
CA ASN A 126 -12.08 -15.93 -5.27
C ASN A 126 -12.66 -16.21 -6.66
N ILE A 127 -12.08 -15.63 -7.68
CA ILE A 127 -12.46 -15.88 -9.08
C ILE A 127 -11.38 -16.75 -9.67
N PHE A 128 -11.73 -18.00 -10.01
CA PHE A 128 -10.75 -18.97 -10.50
C PHE A 128 -9.96 -18.39 -11.69
N PRO A 129 -8.61 -18.43 -11.67
CA PRO A 129 -7.73 -19.15 -10.74
C PRO A 129 -7.15 -18.32 -9.58
N HIS A 130 -7.69 -17.13 -9.30
CA HIS A 130 -7.17 -16.15 -8.36
C HIS A 130 -7.75 -16.27 -6.94
N LYS A 131 -6.89 -16.44 -5.93
CA LYS A 131 -7.24 -16.38 -4.50
C LYS A 131 -7.15 -14.93 -4.01
N GLY A 132 -8.29 -14.36 -3.61
CA GLY A 132 -8.39 -12.99 -3.09
C GLY A 132 -7.74 -11.95 -4.00
N TYR A 133 -7.08 -10.96 -3.39
CA TYR A 133 -6.25 -9.99 -4.10
C TYR A 133 -4.95 -10.64 -4.59
N ILE A 134 -4.59 -10.42 -5.86
CA ILE A 134 -3.39 -11.03 -6.48
C ILE A 134 -2.12 -10.16 -6.36
N TRP A 135 -2.21 -9.04 -5.62
CA TRP A 135 -1.13 -8.12 -5.23
C TRP A 135 -1.22 -7.83 -3.73
N ASN A 136 -0.17 -7.24 -3.15
CA ASN A 136 -0.43 -6.42 -1.97
C ASN A 136 -1.10 -5.15 -2.49
N TYR A 137 -2.26 -4.81 -1.94
CA TYR A 137 -3.09 -3.71 -2.40
C TYR A 137 -3.16 -2.62 -1.34
N GLY A 138 -3.28 -1.37 -1.77
CA GLY A 138 -3.40 -0.24 -0.88
C GLY A 138 -3.38 1.07 -1.65
N ALA A 139 -2.93 2.14 -1.00
CA ALA A 139 -3.01 3.49 -1.54
C ALA A 139 -1.69 4.26 -1.43
N LEU A 140 -1.52 5.28 -2.28
CA LEU A 140 -0.53 6.32 -2.02
C LEU A 140 -1.12 7.36 -1.04
N PRO A 141 -0.39 7.73 0.01
CA PRO A 141 -0.83 8.78 0.91
C PRO A 141 -0.69 10.14 0.23
N GLN A 142 -1.43 11.14 0.71
CA GLN A 142 -1.45 12.50 0.18
C GLN A 142 -1.82 12.61 -1.31
N THR A 143 -2.66 11.72 -1.81
CA THR A 143 -3.25 11.82 -3.15
C THR A 143 -4.75 11.71 -3.02
N TRP A 144 -5.51 12.38 -3.89
CA TRP A 144 -6.96 12.30 -3.86
C TRP A 144 -7.53 12.40 -5.27
N GLU A 145 -8.37 11.45 -5.64
CA GLU A 145 -9.14 11.44 -6.88
C GLU A 145 -10.42 12.27 -6.70
N ASP A 146 -10.31 13.57 -6.97
CA ASP A 146 -11.38 14.56 -6.73
C ASP A 146 -12.66 14.22 -7.52
N PRO A 147 -13.81 13.97 -6.85
CA PRO A 147 -15.06 13.59 -7.49
C PRO A 147 -15.77 14.76 -8.21
N PHE A 148 -15.27 15.99 -8.04
CA PHE A 148 -15.77 17.17 -8.74
C PHE A 148 -14.95 17.52 -9.98
N GLN A 149 -13.81 16.85 -10.18
CA GLN A 149 -12.96 17.05 -11.35
C GLN A 149 -13.09 15.89 -12.33
N LYS A 150 -13.46 16.24 -13.56
CA LYS A 150 -13.55 15.29 -14.66
C LYS A 150 -12.17 15.03 -15.24
N ASP A 151 -11.75 13.78 -15.22
CA ASP A 151 -10.50 13.37 -15.86
C ASP A 151 -10.65 13.38 -17.39
N LYS A 152 -9.63 13.92 -18.07
CA LYS A 152 -9.66 14.15 -19.52
C LYS A 152 -9.58 12.87 -20.35
N ASP A 153 -8.98 11.82 -19.79
CA ASP A 153 -8.62 10.60 -20.49
C ASP A 153 -9.71 9.53 -20.34
N THR A 154 -10.34 9.49 -19.17
CA THR A 154 -11.45 8.58 -18.84
C THR A 154 -12.82 9.21 -19.06
N ASN A 155 -12.91 10.55 -19.05
CA ASN A 155 -14.16 11.31 -19.16
C ASN A 155 -15.16 10.99 -18.03
N CYS A 156 -14.65 10.59 -16.86
CA CYS A 156 -15.36 10.35 -15.61
C CYS A 156 -14.81 11.28 -14.51
N CYS A 157 -15.52 11.43 -13.40
CA CYS A 157 -14.99 12.11 -12.21
C CYS A 157 -14.23 11.12 -11.33
N GLY A 158 -13.34 11.59 -10.44
CA GLY A 158 -12.66 10.73 -9.47
C GLY A 158 -13.61 9.98 -8.54
N ASP A 159 -13.13 8.88 -7.96
CA ASP A 159 -13.88 8.01 -7.04
C ASP A 159 -13.94 8.51 -5.59
N ASN A 160 -13.32 9.67 -5.30
CA ASN A 160 -13.22 10.32 -4.00
C ASN A 160 -12.25 9.68 -3.00
N ASP A 161 -11.40 8.74 -3.44
CA ASP A 161 -10.43 8.04 -2.60
C ASP A 161 -8.97 8.42 -2.92
N PRO A 162 -7.98 8.00 -2.10
CA PRO A 162 -6.58 8.08 -2.49
C PRO A 162 -6.26 7.13 -3.64
N ILE A 163 -5.27 7.47 -4.47
CA ILE A 163 -4.95 6.65 -5.64
C ILE A 163 -4.47 5.26 -5.25
N ASP A 164 -5.05 4.25 -5.89
CA ASP A 164 -4.82 2.85 -5.58
C ASP A 164 -3.51 2.30 -6.15
N VAL A 165 -2.94 1.31 -5.48
CA VAL A 165 -1.66 0.69 -5.81
C VAL A 165 -1.75 -0.83 -5.73
N CYS A 166 -1.38 -1.48 -6.84
CA CYS A 166 -1.10 -2.91 -6.93
C CYS A 166 0.42 -3.13 -6.82
N GLU A 167 0.89 -3.60 -5.66
CA GLU A 167 2.30 -3.91 -5.42
C GLU A 167 2.64 -5.37 -5.78
N ILE A 168 3.58 -5.53 -6.72
CA ILE A 168 3.82 -6.79 -7.45
C ILE A 168 5.01 -7.63 -6.94
N GLY A 169 5.61 -7.20 -5.83
CA GLY A 169 6.76 -7.85 -5.22
C GLY A 169 6.47 -9.26 -4.71
N SER A 170 7.52 -10.01 -4.46
CA SER A 170 7.47 -11.40 -3.99
C SER A 170 6.98 -11.53 -2.56
N LYS A 171 7.25 -10.56 -1.68
CA LYS A 171 6.86 -10.60 -0.27
C LYS A 171 5.35 -10.37 -0.11
N VAL A 172 4.69 -11.19 0.71
CA VAL A 172 3.33 -10.86 1.23
C VAL A 172 3.52 -9.89 2.39
N LEU A 173 2.91 -8.71 2.30
CA LEU A 173 3.03 -7.63 3.28
C LEU A 173 1.89 -7.69 4.29
N SER A 174 2.02 -6.97 5.41
CA SER A 174 0.97 -6.90 6.42
C SER A 174 0.06 -5.69 6.18
N CYS A 175 -1.22 -5.80 6.55
CA CYS A 175 -2.13 -4.65 6.60
C CYS A 175 -1.53 -3.58 7.53
N GLY A 176 -1.50 -2.34 7.05
CA GLY A 176 -0.89 -1.19 7.71
C GLY A 176 0.64 -1.09 7.60
N ASP A 177 1.30 -1.99 6.85
CA ASP A 177 2.69 -1.74 6.47
C ASP A 177 2.79 -0.46 5.64
N VAL A 178 3.79 0.37 5.91
CA VAL A 178 4.14 1.51 5.07
C VAL A 178 5.48 1.22 4.41
N ILE A 179 5.46 1.06 3.09
CA ILE A 179 6.64 0.63 2.32
C ILE A 179 7.03 1.67 1.26
N HIS A 180 8.28 1.59 0.81
CA HIS A 180 8.74 2.38 -0.32
C HIS A 180 8.58 1.58 -1.61
N VAL A 181 7.95 2.19 -2.61
CA VAL A 181 7.71 1.56 -3.90
C VAL A 181 8.28 2.38 -5.06
N LYS A 182 8.63 1.68 -6.15
CA LYS A 182 8.87 2.27 -7.47
C LYS A 182 7.60 2.10 -8.31
N ILE A 183 7.09 3.21 -8.84
CA ILE A 183 5.99 3.18 -9.81
C ILE A 183 6.54 2.70 -11.16
N LEU A 184 5.81 1.78 -11.78
CA LEU A 184 6.15 1.15 -13.06
C LEU A 184 5.15 1.52 -14.16
N GLY A 185 3.88 1.75 -13.81
CA GLY A 185 2.84 2.12 -14.75
C GLY A 185 1.50 2.29 -14.05
N ILE A 186 0.42 2.36 -14.82
CA ILE A 186 -0.93 2.61 -14.31
C ILE A 186 -1.99 2.04 -15.25
N LEU A 187 -3.13 1.63 -14.69
CA LEU A 187 -4.32 1.18 -15.41
C LEU A 187 -5.51 2.09 -15.07
N ALA A 188 -6.29 2.46 -16.09
CA ALA A 188 -7.46 3.32 -15.95
C ALA A 188 -8.74 2.48 -15.81
N LEU A 189 -9.14 2.11 -14.60
CA LEU A 189 -10.42 1.46 -14.36
C LEU A 189 -11.54 2.52 -14.42
N ILE A 190 -12.69 2.13 -14.95
CA ILE A 190 -13.93 2.90 -14.83
C ILE A 190 -14.86 2.08 -13.96
N ASP A 191 -14.99 2.48 -12.69
CA ASP A 191 -15.79 1.81 -11.69
C ASP A 191 -17.09 2.57 -11.44
N GLN A 192 -18.22 2.01 -11.92
CA GLN A 192 -19.55 2.63 -11.75
C GLN A 192 -19.60 4.12 -12.16
N ASP A 193 -19.00 4.42 -13.32
CA ASP A 193 -18.90 5.76 -13.92
C ASP A 193 -17.95 6.75 -13.20
N ALA A 194 -17.15 6.27 -12.24
CA ALA A 194 -16.02 6.99 -11.66
C ALA A 194 -14.69 6.52 -12.28
N THR A 195 -13.75 7.46 -12.39
CA THR A 195 -12.34 7.21 -12.66
C THR A 195 -11.74 6.59 -11.41
N ASP A 196 -11.09 5.44 -11.59
CA ASP A 196 -10.43 4.71 -10.51
C ASP A 196 -9.05 4.25 -11.05
N TRP A 197 -8.00 4.95 -10.65
CA TRP A 197 -6.66 4.69 -11.17
C TRP A 197 -5.92 3.62 -10.35
N LYS A 198 -5.45 2.57 -11.04
CA LYS A 198 -4.67 1.49 -10.41
C LYS A 198 -3.19 1.60 -10.78
N ILE A 199 -2.37 2.11 -9.86
CA ILE A 199 -0.92 2.17 -10.02
C ILE A 199 -0.32 0.77 -9.95
N ILE A 200 0.60 0.47 -10.87
CA ILE A 200 1.44 -0.73 -10.79
C ILE A 200 2.79 -0.35 -10.20
N ALA A 201 3.15 -0.93 -9.07
CA ALA A 201 4.37 -0.61 -8.35
C ALA A 201 5.08 -1.86 -7.81
N ILE A 202 6.35 -1.71 -7.43
CA ILE A 202 7.12 -2.77 -6.78
C ILE A 202 7.86 -2.21 -5.57
N ASN A 203 7.87 -2.97 -4.46
CA ASN A 203 8.66 -2.64 -3.28
C ASN A 203 10.15 -2.53 -3.63
N VAL A 204 10.79 -1.43 -3.24
CA VAL A 204 12.22 -1.18 -3.51
C VAL A 204 13.14 -2.22 -2.87
N ASN A 205 12.67 -2.89 -1.81
CA ASN A 205 13.41 -3.93 -1.10
C ASN A 205 13.13 -5.34 -1.66
N ASP A 206 12.32 -5.46 -2.71
CA ASP A 206 12.13 -6.74 -3.39
C ASP A 206 13.46 -7.19 -4.04
N PRO A 207 13.87 -8.47 -3.93
CA PRO A 207 15.10 -8.97 -4.53
C PRO A 207 15.19 -8.77 -6.05
N GLU A 208 14.06 -8.62 -6.73
CA GLU A 208 13.99 -8.40 -8.17
C GLU A 208 13.70 -6.94 -8.55
N ALA A 209 13.57 -6.02 -7.58
CA ALA A 209 13.19 -4.62 -7.83
C ALA A 209 14.07 -3.95 -8.89
N GLU A 210 15.37 -4.25 -8.91
CA GLU A 210 16.34 -3.71 -9.89
C GLU A 210 16.05 -4.13 -11.34
N LYS A 211 15.20 -5.13 -11.60
CA LYS A 211 14.80 -5.53 -12.96
C LYS A 211 13.64 -4.71 -13.52
N PHE A 212 12.91 -4.00 -12.66
CA PHE A 212 11.66 -3.31 -13.01
C PHE A 212 11.86 -1.80 -12.95
N HIS A 213 11.81 -1.15 -14.10
CA HIS A 213 11.94 0.31 -14.22
C HIS A 213 10.74 0.96 -14.93
N ASP A 214 10.03 0.22 -15.78
CA ASP A 214 8.80 0.64 -16.46
C ASP A 214 7.83 -0.55 -16.63
N ILE A 215 6.64 -0.29 -17.18
CA ILE A 215 5.56 -1.28 -17.30
C ILE A 215 5.93 -2.44 -18.24
N ASP A 216 6.78 -2.21 -19.23
CA ASP A 216 7.21 -3.24 -20.17
C ASP A 216 8.13 -4.28 -19.52
N ASP A 217 8.85 -3.91 -18.45
CA ASP A 217 9.61 -4.88 -17.65
C ASP A 217 8.67 -5.86 -16.94
N VAL A 218 7.48 -5.41 -16.53
CA VAL A 218 6.45 -6.29 -15.96
C VAL A 218 6.02 -7.32 -16.98
N LYS A 219 5.71 -6.90 -18.22
CA LYS A 219 5.35 -7.82 -19.32
C LYS A 219 6.46 -8.84 -19.58
N LYS A 220 7.72 -8.39 -19.54
CA LYS A 220 8.90 -9.22 -19.84
C LYS A 220 9.20 -10.24 -18.74
N PHE A 221 9.22 -9.82 -17.47
CA PHE A 221 9.68 -10.64 -16.36
C PHE A 221 8.55 -11.34 -15.59
N LYS A 222 7.30 -10.90 -15.76
CA LYS A 222 6.10 -11.53 -15.19
C LYS A 222 5.04 -11.73 -16.30
N PRO A 223 5.30 -12.60 -17.30
CA PRO A 223 4.37 -12.83 -18.40
C PRO A 223 3.00 -13.31 -17.89
N GLY A 224 1.92 -12.72 -18.41
CA GLY A 224 0.54 -13.02 -17.99
C GLY A 224 0.04 -12.23 -16.77
N TYR A 225 0.91 -11.50 -16.08
CA TYR A 225 0.56 -10.83 -14.82
C TYR A 225 -0.31 -9.58 -15.04
N LEU A 226 -0.02 -8.80 -16.08
CA LEU A 226 -0.83 -7.63 -16.45
C LEU A 226 -2.19 -8.04 -17.01
N GLU A 227 -2.25 -9.12 -17.78
CA GLU A 227 -3.47 -9.71 -18.29
C GLU A 227 -4.36 -10.24 -17.15
N ALA A 228 -3.76 -10.94 -16.19
CA ALA A 228 -4.44 -11.36 -14.96
C ALA A 228 -4.97 -10.15 -14.16
N THR A 229 -4.23 -9.04 -14.13
CA THR A 229 -4.65 -7.80 -13.47
C THR A 229 -5.91 -7.21 -14.09
N VAL A 230 -5.92 -7.07 -15.40
CA VAL A 230 -7.08 -6.57 -16.15
C VAL A 230 -8.27 -7.50 -15.95
N ASN A 231 -8.07 -8.82 -16.05
CA ASN A 231 -9.15 -9.79 -15.88
C ASN A 231 -9.75 -9.77 -14.47
N TRP A 232 -8.89 -9.71 -13.44
CA TRP A 232 -9.33 -9.62 -12.05
C TRP A 232 -10.18 -8.36 -11.83
N LEU A 233 -9.67 -7.18 -12.23
CA LEU A 233 -10.38 -5.90 -12.06
C LEU A 233 -11.65 -5.80 -12.90
N ARG A 234 -11.71 -6.46 -14.06
CA ARG A 234 -12.93 -6.55 -14.88
C ARG A 234 -14.03 -7.33 -14.17
N MET A 235 -13.65 -8.44 -13.53
CA MET A 235 -14.59 -9.49 -13.11
C MET A 235 -14.92 -9.50 -11.61
N TYR A 236 -14.14 -8.83 -10.75
CA TYR A 236 -14.23 -9.00 -9.29
C TYR A 236 -15.60 -8.72 -8.66
N LYS A 237 -16.44 -7.90 -9.33
CA LYS A 237 -17.81 -7.60 -8.88
C LYS A 237 -18.90 -8.48 -9.51
N LEU A 238 -18.58 -9.36 -10.46
CA LEU A 238 -19.55 -10.24 -11.10
C LEU A 238 -20.25 -11.19 -10.10
N PRO A 239 -19.54 -11.84 -9.15
CA PRO A 239 -20.18 -12.65 -8.11
C PRO A 239 -21.16 -11.87 -7.22
N ASP A 240 -20.98 -10.55 -7.12
CA ASP A 240 -21.84 -9.63 -6.39
C ASP A 240 -23.06 -9.17 -7.23
N GLY A 241 -23.25 -9.71 -8.43
CA GLY A 241 -24.34 -9.36 -9.35
C GLY A 241 -24.16 -8.00 -10.04
N LYS A 242 -22.96 -7.41 -9.99
CA LYS A 242 -22.63 -6.18 -10.72
C LYS A 242 -22.10 -6.53 -12.12
N PRO A 243 -22.24 -5.63 -13.12
CA PRO A 243 -21.65 -5.85 -14.44
C PRO A 243 -20.12 -5.85 -14.38
N GLU A 244 -19.49 -6.25 -15.49
CA GLU A 244 -18.05 -6.09 -15.69
C GLU A 244 -17.66 -4.61 -15.60
N ASN A 245 -16.53 -4.35 -14.95
CA ASN A 245 -15.94 -3.02 -14.98
C ASN A 245 -15.35 -2.73 -16.36
N LYS A 246 -15.33 -1.46 -16.72
CA LYS A 246 -14.77 -0.96 -17.99
C LYS A 246 -13.40 -0.35 -17.74
N PHE A 247 -12.69 -0.04 -18.82
CA PHE A 247 -11.39 0.61 -18.75
C PHE A 247 -11.32 1.71 -19.80
N ALA A 248 -10.65 2.81 -19.47
CA ALA A 248 -10.19 3.73 -20.50
C ALA A 248 -9.01 3.10 -21.28
N PHE A 249 -8.62 3.73 -22.40
CA PHE A 249 -7.54 3.23 -23.27
C PHE A 249 -7.69 1.76 -23.67
N ASN A 250 -8.91 1.25 -23.77
CA ASN A 250 -9.18 -0.16 -24.08
C ASN A 250 -8.49 -1.16 -23.12
N GLY A 251 -8.25 -0.77 -21.86
CA GLY A 251 -7.57 -1.61 -20.87
C GLY A 251 -6.05 -1.70 -21.03
N GLU A 252 -5.45 -0.83 -21.85
CA GLU A 252 -4.00 -0.75 -21.96
C GLU A 252 -3.38 -0.06 -20.73
N PHE A 253 -2.31 -0.67 -20.21
CA PHE A 253 -1.49 -0.01 -19.19
C PHE A 253 -0.70 1.15 -19.80
N LYS A 254 -0.71 2.28 -19.10
CA LYS A 254 0.17 3.41 -19.42
C LYS A 254 1.49 3.26 -18.67
N ASN A 255 2.55 3.81 -19.26
CA ASN A 255 3.91 3.71 -18.74
C ASN A 255 4.10 4.52 -17.45
N LYS A 256 5.28 4.36 -16.85
CA LYS A 256 5.67 5.08 -15.64
C LYS A 256 5.54 6.60 -15.76
N ALA A 257 5.93 7.19 -16.89
CA ALA A 257 5.89 8.64 -17.06
C ALA A 257 4.46 9.17 -16.93
N PHE A 258 3.50 8.53 -17.60
CA PHE A 258 2.09 8.88 -17.48
C PHE A 258 1.56 8.65 -16.05
N ALA A 259 1.92 7.52 -15.42
CA ALA A 259 1.54 7.24 -14.04
C ALA A 259 2.00 8.34 -13.07
N LEU A 260 3.22 8.86 -13.25
CA LEU A 260 3.74 9.97 -12.44
C LEU A 260 2.97 11.27 -12.66
N GLU A 261 2.49 11.55 -13.87
CA GLU A 261 1.63 12.71 -14.15
C GLU A 261 0.30 12.61 -13.38
N VAL A 262 -0.35 11.44 -13.42
CA VAL A 262 -1.61 11.18 -12.68
C VAL A 262 -1.40 11.32 -11.17
N VAL A 263 -0.35 10.71 -10.62
CA VAL A 263 -0.03 10.82 -9.18
C VAL A 263 0.24 12.26 -8.77
N ASN A 264 0.99 13.02 -9.58
CA ASN A 264 1.24 14.44 -9.28
C ASN A 264 -0.07 15.24 -9.31
N HIS A 265 -0.97 14.97 -10.27
CA HIS A 265 -2.27 15.64 -10.32
C HIS A 265 -3.11 15.33 -9.08
N ALA A 266 -3.25 14.05 -8.71
CA ALA A 266 -3.98 13.63 -7.51
C ALA A 266 -3.37 14.23 -6.23
N HIS A 267 -2.05 14.41 -6.18
CA HIS A 267 -1.38 15.09 -5.07
C HIS A 267 -1.72 16.59 -5.00
N GLU A 268 -1.82 17.29 -6.14
CA GLU A 268 -2.26 18.69 -6.17
C GLU A 268 -3.73 18.85 -5.77
N CYS A 269 -4.59 17.88 -6.13
CA CYS A 269 -5.97 17.80 -5.63
C CYS A 269 -5.99 17.65 -4.11
N TRP A 270 -5.21 16.70 -3.55
CA TRP A 270 -5.06 16.55 -2.10
C TRP A 270 -4.54 17.81 -1.41
N LYS A 271 -3.55 18.52 -1.99
CA LYS A 271 -3.05 19.79 -1.43
C LYS A 271 -4.14 20.86 -1.37
N THR A 272 -5.00 20.90 -2.38
CA THR A 272 -6.11 21.84 -2.43
C THR A 272 -7.16 21.48 -1.36
N MET A 273 -7.47 20.19 -1.23
CA MET A 273 -8.35 19.64 -0.20
C MET A 273 -7.86 19.93 1.22
N ILE A 274 -6.63 19.53 1.56
CA ILE A 274 -6.08 19.63 2.93
C ILE A 274 -5.89 21.07 3.39
N MET A 275 -5.86 22.03 2.45
CA MET A 275 -5.81 23.47 2.70
C MET A 275 -7.18 24.15 2.64
N LYS A 276 -8.28 23.37 2.56
CA LYS A 276 -9.67 23.85 2.48
C LYS A 276 -9.90 24.84 1.33
N LYS A 277 -9.28 24.60 0.18
CA LYS A 277 -9.40 25.42 -1.03
C LYS A 277 -10.39 24.88 -2.06
N CYS A 278 -10.92 23.68 -1.83
CA CYS A 278 -12.01 23.07 -2.60
C CYS A 278 -13.04 22.45 -1.64
N ASP A 279 -14.20 22.10 -2.17
CA ASP A 279 -15.12 21.20 -1.47
C ASP A 279 -14.48 19.81 -1.42
N HIS A 280 -14.62 19.15 -0.28
CA HIS A 280 -14.07 17.82 -0.01
C HIS A 280 -15.11 16.88 0.61
N GLY A 281 -16.40 17.27 0.54
CA GLY A 281 -17.52 16.48 0.99
C GLY A 281 -17.34 15.97 2.43
N ALA A 282 -17.45 14.65 2.58
CA ALA A 282 -17.37 13.97 3.87
C ALA A 282 -15.93 13.63 4.32
N ILE A 283 -14.91 13.92 3.51
CA ILE A 283 -13.52 13.55 3.84
C ILE A 283 -13.09 14.23 5.13
N ASN A 284 -12.63 13.40 6.07
CA ASN A 284 -12.09 13.86 7.33
C ASN A 284 -10.62 14.22 7.17
N CYS A 285 -10.36 15.52 7.14
CA CYS A 285 -9.02 16.06 6.93
C CYS A 285 -8.17 16.20 8.21
N THR A 286 -8.60 15.63 9.35
CA THR A 286 -7.88 15.74 10.63
C THR A 286 -6.47 15.17 10.49
N ASN A 287 -5.46 15.97 10.82
CA ASN A 287 -4.06 15.61 10.64
C ASN A 287 -3.17 16.20 11.75
N VAL A 288 -1.96 15.66 11.91
CA VAL A 288 -1.05 16.01 13.03
C VAL A 288 0.29 16.57 12.54
N GLN A 289 0.67 16.32 11.28
CA GLN A 289 1.98 16.69 10.72
C GLN A 289 1.89 17.83 9.70
N VAL A 290 0.72 18.12 9.13
CA VAL A 290 0.56 19.17 8.12
C VAL A 290 0.31 20.52 8.81
N CYS A 291 1.37 21.16 9.32
CA CYS A 291 1.27 22.32 10.21
C CYS A 291 0.46 23.51 9.66
N ASP A 292 0.47 23.73 8.34
CA ASP A 292 -0.27 24.84 7.72
C ASP A 292 -1.74 24.48 7.41
N SER A 293 -2.15 23.22 7.62
CA SER A 293 -3.52 22.78 7.38
C SER A 293 -4.47 23.39 8.43
N PRO A 294 -5.62 23.95 8.02
CA PRO A 294 -6.65 24.40 8.95
C PRO A 294 -7.29 23.26 9.76
N PHE A 295 -6.99 22.00 9.43
CA PHE A 295 -7.49 20.79 10.09
C PHE A 295 -6.46 20.15 11.03
N HIS A 296 -5.30 20.79 11.21
CA HIS A 296 -4.26 20.32 12.09
C HIS A 296 -4.75 20.24 13.55
N CYS A 297 -4.57 19.09 14.21
CA CYS A 297 -4.83 18.89 15.63
C CYS A 297 -3.54 18.57 16.40
N THR A 298 -3.57 18.71 17.72
CA THR A 298 -2.40 18.41 18.55
C THR A 298 -2.20 16.88 18.70
N PRO A 299 -0.98 16.41 18.97
CA PRO A 299 -0.74 15.00 19.30
C PRO A 299 -1.60 14.49 20.48
N GLU A 300 -1.93 15.36 21.43
CA GLU A 300 -2.82 15.09 22.56
C GLU A 300 -4.27 14.89 22.10
N ASP A 301 -4.79 15.76 21.23
CA ASP A 301 -6.14 15.62 20.65
C ASP A 301 -6.26 14.31 19.87
N ALA A 302 -5.26 14.00 19.04
CA ALA A 302 -5.20 12.76 18.27
C ALA A 302 -5.18 11.53 19.20
N ARG A 303 -4.47 11.60 20.33
CA ARG A 303 -4.47 10.53 21.34
C ARG A 303 -5.85 10.36 21.97
N SER A 304 -6.49 11.45 22.38
CA SER A 304 -7.84 11.39 22.96
C SER A 304 -8.88 10.81 21.99
N LEU A 305 -8.77 11.11 20.70
CA LEU A 305 -9.62 10.49 19.67
C LEU A 305 -9.48 8.97 19.67
N VAL A 306 -8.25 8.45 19.61
CA VAL A 306 -8.03 6.99 19.57
C VAL A 306 -8.40 6.30 20.89
N GLU A 307 -8.10 6.92 22.03
CA GLU A 307 -8.42 6.36 23.35
C GLU A 307 -9.93 6.28 23.63
N SER A 308 -10.75 7.07 22.93
CA SER A 308 -12.21 6.96 22.99
C SER A 308 -12.75 5.72 22.25
N VAL A 309 -11.95 5.10 21.37
CA VAL A 309 -12.29 3.86 20.68
C VAL A 309 -12.01 2.67 21.59
N ALA A 310 -12.97 1.74 21.66
CA ALA A 310 -12.87 0.55 22.50
C ALA A 310 -11.56 -0.23 22.25
N THR A 311 -10.95 -0.72 23.32
CA THR A 311 -9.77 -1.59 23.22
C THR A 311 -10.13 -2.93 22.57
N PRO A 312 -9.20 -3.59 21.87
CA PRO A 312 -9.44 -4.91 21.30
C PRO A 312 -9.89 -5.89 22.38
N SER A 313 -11.01 -6.57 22.14
CA SER A 313 -11.41 -7.72 22.95
C SER A 313 -11.09 -9.01 22.20
N MET A 314 -10.37 -9.91 22.87
CA MET A 314 -10.10 -11.25 22.36
C MET A 314 -11.37 -12.08 22.51
N ASN A 315 -12.06 -12.38 21.42
CA ASN A 315 -13.09 -13.42 21.38
C ASN A 315 -13.06 -14.16 20.04
N LYS A 316 -13.48 -15.43 20.09
CA LYS A 316 -13.23 -16.51 19.11
C LYS A 316 -13.40 -16.11 17.64
N GLU A 317 -12.47 -16.64 16.83
CA GLU A 317 -12.52 -16.72 15.36
C GLU A 317 -13.93 -17.04 14.88
N ASN A 318 -14.53 -16.11 14.13
CA ASN A 318 -15.69 -16.45 13.31
C ASN A 318 -15.17 -17.27 12.12
N ASN A 319 -15.71 -18.47 11.91
CA ASN A 319 -15.45 -19.25 10.70
C ASN A 319 -15.92 -18.44 9.48
N ILE A 320 -14.98 -17.93 8.68
CA ILE A 320 -15.29 -17.16 7.47
C ILE A 320 -15.46 -18.15 6.31
N GLU A 321 -16.58 -18.87 6.25
CA GLU A 321 -16.91 -19.81 5.16
C GLU A 321 -16.85 -19.16 3.75
N ALA A 322 -16.94 -17.83 3.67
CA ALA A 322 -16.87 -17.09 2.41
C ALA A 322 -15.47 -17.09 1.77
N GLU A 323 -14.40 -17.28 2.54
CA GLU A 323 -13.02 -17.18 2.03
C GLU A 323 -12.59 -18.37 1.16
N ASP A 324 -13.28 -19.50 1.23
CA ASP A 324 -12.89 -20.72 0.51
C ASP A 324 -13.75 -21.02 -0.73
N ARG A 325 -14.78 -20.21 -0.98
CA ARG A 325 -15.64 -20.37 -2.16
C ARG A 325 -14.93 -19.91 -3.43
N TRP A 326 -14.97 -20.73 -4.47
CA TRP A 326 -14.48 -20.40 -5.81
C TRP A 326 -15.63 -20.08 -6.76
N HIS A 327 -15.47 -19.00 -7.52
CA HIS A 327 -16.35 -18.60 -8.60
C HIS A 327 -15.69 -18.92 -9.95
N PHE A 328 -16.40 -19.68 -10.78
CA PHE A 328 -15.99 -19.99 -12.16
C PHE A 328 -16.86 -19.15 -13.08
N LEU A 329 -16.24 -18.17 -13.73
CA LEU A 329 -16.89 -17.27 -14.67
C LEU A 329 -16.59 -17.80 -16.08
N ASN A 330 -17.63 -17.92 -16.90
CA ASN A 330 -17.56 -18.49 -18.25
C ASN A 330 -17.02 -17.50 -19.28
#